data_AF-G3B524-F1
#
_entry.id   AF-G3B524-F1
#
_cell.length_a   1.000
_cell.length_b   1.000
_cell.length_c   1.000
_cell.angle_alpha   90.00
_cell.angle_beta   90.00
_cell.angle_gamma   90.00
#
_symmetry.space_group_name_H-M   'P 1'
#
loop_
_entity.id
_entity.type
_entity.pdbx_description
1 polymer ?
#
loop_
_entity_poly.entity_id
_entity_poly.type
_entity_poly.pdbx_seq_one_letter_code
_entity_poly.pdbx_strand_id
1 'polypeptide(L)'
;LMSLTTNKQQELIDESINEYISTYDKVASQYLHVRKQILELASGASKNQSISPADHITIKKLQFELDTVWGSYSGYLHTLENYLDISKHIQPSYVDELSKKYEKLLVSKLSLTKTIRNIKEVQIPLIEEMKELTKVFQKNLSRTTTKRYPSKAAVENALNNRSKESMKVDNLIVSRSELHQLFDGFDEKVRQLEEGKEDTSRSIKASYYINKELESGEKFLALDDDKYLFQVSKINYQDSYLANASVAKYDELNDQLVHEIADLIAHSTSAKRSWIKNAAKIDAFKAILEEDIEMADT
;
A
#
# COMPACT_ATOMS: atom_id res chain seq x y z
N LEU A 1 1.15 -41.72 28.26
CA LEU A 1 -0.17 -42.21 28.75
C LEU A 1 -0.88 -41.03 29.40
N MET A 2 -1.50 -40.18 28.58
CA MET A 2 -2.31 -39.05 29.05
C MET A 2 -3.72 -39.59 29.30
N SER A 3 -4.22 -39.45 30.52
CA SER A 3 -5.56 -39.90 30.91
C SER A 3 -6.61 -39.09 30.17
N LEU A 4 -7.44 -39.78 29.41
CA LEU A 4 -8.68 -39.25 28.86
C LEU A 4 -9.72 -39.19 29.99
N THR A 5 -9.57 -38.25 30.93
CA THR A 5 -10.70 -37.87 31.78
C THR A 5 -11.71 -37.22 30.84
N THR A 6 -12.90 -37.80 30.72
CA THR A 6 -13.96 -37.22 29.90
C THR A 6 -14.22 -35.79 30.39
N ASN A 7 -14.46 -34.81 29.50
CA ASN A 7 -14.65 -33.41 29.90
C ASN A 7 -15.64 -33.24 31.06
N LYS A 8 -16.66 -34.11 31.13
CA LYS A 8 -17.64 -34.17 32.22
C LYS A 8 -17.06 -34.62 33.57
N GLN A 9 -16.10 -35.54 33.57
CA GLN A 9 -15.35 -35.93 34.77
C GLN A 9 -14.41 -34.82 35.22
N GLN A 10 -13.79 -34.11 34.28
CA GLN A 10 -12.94 -32.95 34.61
C GLN A 10 -13.78 -31.83 35.24
N GLU A 11 -14.95 -31.54 34.68
CA GLU A 11 -15.89 -30.53 35.20
C GLU A 11 -16.42 -30.90 36.58
N LEU A 12 -16.77 -32.17 36.83
CA LEU A 12 -17.14 -32.67 38.16
C LEU A 12 -15.99 -32.59 39.17
N ILE A 13 -14.76 -32.88 38.73
CA ILE A 13 -13.58 -32.75 39.58
C ILE A 13 -13.36 -31.28 39.93
N ASP A 14 -13.41 -30.39 38.95
CA ASP A 14 -13.22 -28.96 39.16
C ASP A 14 -14.34 -28.37 40.05
N GLU A 15 -15.59 -28.79 39.86
CA GLU A 15 -16.73 -28.38 40.70
C GLU A 15 -16.58 -28.90 42.13
N SER A 16 -16.19 -30.17 42.32
CA SER A 16 -15.95 -30.74 43.65
C SER A 16 -14.74 -30.12 44.36
N ILE A 17 -13.69 -29.76 43.63
CA ILE A 17 -12.53 -29.04 44.15
C ILE A 17 -12.92 -27.61 44.54
N ASN A 18 -13.73 -26.94 43.72
CA ASN A 18 -14.17 -25.57 43.98
C ASN A 18 -15.16 -25.52 45.17
N GLU A 19 -16.05 -26.51 45.28
CA GLU A 19 -16.93 -26.70 46.44
C GLU A 19 -16.12 -27.07 47.68
N TYR A 20 -15.12 -27.94 47.57
CA TYR A 20 -14.20 -28.21 48.67
C TYR A 20 -13.43 -26.95 49.09
N ILE A 21 -12.86 -26.18 48.16
CA ILE A 21 -12.14 -24.95 48.48
C ILE A 21 -13.07 -23.89 49.08
N SER A 22 -14.30 -23.77 48.58
CA SER A 22 -15.28 -22.78 49.04
C SER A 22 -15.96 -23.16 50.37
N THR A 23 -16.04 -24.45 50.70
CA THR A 23 -16.87 -24.95 51.80
C THR A 23 -16.06 -25.66 52.89
N TYR A 24 -14.78 -25.97 52.65
CA TYR A 24 -13.92 -26.63 53.62
C TYR A 24 -13.31 -25.63 54.61
N ASP A 25 -14.17 -25.03 55.42
CA ASP A 25 -13.73 -24.44 56.68
C ASP A 25 -13.59 -25.55 57.72
N LYS A 26 -12.35 -26.00 57.92
CA LYS A 26 -11.99 -27.04 58.88
C LYS A 26 -12.40 -26.67 60.32
N VAL A 27 -12.41 -25.38 60.66
CA VAL A 27 -12.78 -24.89 62.00
C VAL A 27 -14.30 -24.94 62.17
N ALA A 28 -15.06 -24.52 61.15
CA ALA A 28 -16.51 -24.69 61.15
C ALA A 28 -16.94 -26.16 61.17
N SER A 29 -16.21 -27.04 60.46
CA SER A 29 -16.46 -28.49 60.49
C SER A 29 -16.21 -29.09 61.87
N GLN A 30 -15.17 -28.65 62.58
CA GLN A 30 -14.89 -29.09 63.96
C GLN A 30 -15.99 -28.63 64.92
N TYR A 31 -16.47 -27.40 64.78
CA TYR A 31 -17.61 -26.89 65.55
C TYR A 31 -18.90 -27.70 65.32
N LEU A 32 -19.23 -27.99 64.05
CA LEU A 32 -20.39 -28.81 63.71
C LEU A 32 -20.29 -30.22 64.28
N HIS A 33 -19.08 -30.79 64.33
CA HIS A 33 -18.83 -32.09 64.91
C HIS A 33 -19.09 -32.12 66.42
N VAL A 34 -18.53 -31.16 67.17
CA VAL A 34 -18.78 -31.02 68.62
C VAL A 34 -20.27 -30.78 68.89
N ARG A 35 -20.94 -29.93 68.09
CA ARG A 35 -22.38 -29.69 68.20
C ARG A 35 -23.20 -30.97 67.99
N LYS A 36 -22.82 -31.80 67.02
CA LYS A 36 -23.49 -33.09 66.76
C LYS A 36 -23.31 -34.05 67.94
N GLN A 37 -22.11 -34.15 68.51
CA GLN A 37 -21.84 -34.99 69.68
C GLN A 37 -22.63 -34.54 70.92
N ILE A 38 -22.75 -33.22 71.15
CA ILE A 38 -23.58 -32.66 72.23
C ILE A 38 -25.06 -33.02 72.02
N LEU A 39 -25.56 -32.95 70.77
CA LEU A 39 -26.94 -33.30 70.44
C LEU A 39 -27.21 -34.79 70.63
N GLU A 40 -26.28 -35.66 70.23
CA GLU A 40 -26.37 -37.10 70.44
C GLU A 40 -26.43 -37.44 71.93
N LEU A 41 -25.58 -36.84 72.76
CA LEU A 41 -25.62 -37.00 74.22
C LEU A 41 -26.90 -36.45 74.85
N ALA A 42 -27.36 -35.28 74.44
CA ALA A 42 -28.62 -34.70 74.93
C ALA A 42 -29.82 -35.60 74.58
N SER A 43 -29.83 -36.16 73.37
CA SER A 43 -30.88 -37.09 72.93
C SER A 43 -30.80 -38.45 73.63
N GLY A 44 -29.61 -38.91 73.98
CA GLY A 44 -29.37 -40.14 74.76
C GLY A 44 -29.78 -39.97 76.23
N ALA A 45 -29.42 -38.85 76.86
CA ALA A 45 -29.80 -38.51 78.22
C ALA A 45 -31.32 -38.28 78.37
N SER A 46 -31.98 -37.76 77.33
CA SER A 46 -33.45 -37.63 77.31
C SER A 46 -34.18 -38.98 77.23
N LYS A 47 -33.52 -40.03 76.72
CA LYS A 47 -34.11 -41.38 76.60
C LYS A 47 -33.81 -42.26 77.81
N ASN A 48 -32.66 -42.08 78.45
CA ASN A 48 -32.21 -42.81 79.62
C ASN A 48 -32.27 -41.86 80.84
N GLN A 49 -33.35 -41.88 81.62
CA GLN A 49 -33.62 -40.96 82.75
C GLN A 49 -32.59 -40.94 83.91
N SER A 50 -31.42 -41.56 83.77
CA SER A 50 -30.32 -41.53 84.74
C SER A 50 -28.99 -41.31 84.03
N ILE A 51 -28.31 -40.22 84.39
CA ILE A 51 -27.01 -39.83 83.84
C ILE A 51 -25.95 -40.74 84.45
N SER A 52 -25.24 -41.49 83.61
CA SER A 52 -24.16 -42.39 84.03
C SER A 52 -22.90 -41.60 84.41
N PRO A 53 -22.04 -42.08 85.34
CA PRO A 53 -20.73 -41.47 85.62
C PRO A 53 -19.84 -41.33 84.38
N ALA A 54 -20.02 -42.22 83.40
CA ALA A 54 -19.34 -42.13 82.10
C ALA A 54 -19.81 -40.90 81.30
N ASP A 55 -21.09 -40.55 81.38
CA ASP A 55 -21.65 -39.39 80.67
C ASP A 55 -21.08 -38.09 81.25
N HIS A 56 -20.85 -38.02 82.57
CA HIS A 56 -20.19 -36.86 83.19
C HIS A 56 -18.75 -36.63 82.70
N ILE A 57 -18.00 -37.69 82.44
CA ILE A 57 -16.65 -37.60 81.87
C ILE A 57 -16.72 -37.11 80.41
N THR A 58 -17.69 -37.62 79.63
CA THR A 58 -17.89 -37.16 78.25
C THR A 58 -18.35 -35.71 78.17
N ILE A 59 -19.17 -35.25 79.12
CA ILE A 59 -19.61 -33.84 79.21
C ILE A 59 -18.40 -32.93 79.47
N LYS A 60 -17.54 -33.26 80.43
CA LYS A 60 -16.32 -32.47 80.70
C LYS A 60 -15.37 -32.44 79.50
N LYS A 61 -15.24 -33.57 78.80
CA LYS A 61 -14.44 -33.66 77.57
C LYS A 61 -15.01 -32.75 76.47
N LEU A 62 -16.32 -32.79 76.24
CA LEU A 62 -16.99 -31.95 75.26
C LEU A 62 -16.94 -30.47 75.61
N GLN A 63 -16.98 -30.14 76.90
CA GLN A 63 -16.82 -28.76 77.36
C GLN A 63 -15.42 -28.22 77.03
N PHE A 64 -14.38 -29.02 77.28
CA PHE A 64 -13.02 -28.68 76.87
C PHE A 64 -12.86 -28.57 75.35
N GLU A 65 -13.44 -29.50 74.59
CA GLU A 65 -13.42 -29.45 73.12
C GLU A 65 -14.18 -28.24 72.58
N LEU A 66 -15.30 -27.86 73.19
CA LEU A 66 -16.06 -26.66 72.84
C LEU A 66 -15.26 -25.38 73.10
N ASP A 67 -14.61 -25.26 74.27
CA ASP A 67 -13.76 -24.11 74.59
C ASP A 67 -12.56 -24.01 73.63
N THR A 68 -11.98 -25.15 73.25
CA THR A 68 -10.87 -25.22 72.29
C THR A 68 -11.32 -24.77 70.89
N VAL A 69 -12.48 -25.24 70.44
CA VAL A 69 -13.06 -24.85 69.15
C VAL A 69 -13.47 -23.38 69.16
N TRP A 70 -14.04 -22.89 70.26
CA TRP A 70 -14.40 -21.47 70.42
C TRP A 70 -13.18 -20.56 70.31
N GLY A 71 -12.09 -20.88 71.03
CA GLY A 71 -10.83 -20.15 70.92
C GLY A 71 -10.24 -20.18 69.51
N SER A 72 -10.27 -21.35 68.86
CA SER A 72 -9.80 -21.52 67.48
C SER A 72 -10.65 -20.73 66.47
N TYR A 73 -11.97 -20.72 66.65
CA TYR A 73 -12.91 -20.00 65.79
C TYR A 73 -12.83 -18.49 65.96
N SER A 74 -12.68 -18.01 67.19
CA SER A 74 -12.42 -16.59 67.47
C SER A 74 -11.10 -16.13 66.85
N GLY A 75 -10.05 -16.95 66.94
CA GLY A 75 -8.77 -16.68 66.27
C GLY A 75 -8.91 -16.65 64.75
N TYR A 76 -9.65 -17.62 64.18
CA TYR A 76 -9.93 -17.68 62.75
C TYR A 76 -10.70 -16.45 62.26
N LEU A 77 -11.76 -16.05 62.96
CA LEU A 77 -12.52 -14.82 62.65
C LEU A 77 -11.63 -13.58 62.69
N HIS A 78 -10.76 -13.46 63.69
CA HIS A 78 -9.86 -12.32 63.77
C HIS A 78 -8.81 -12.33 62.65
N THR A 79 -8.32 -13.50 62.23
CA THR A 79 -7.46 -13.59 61.03
C THR A 79 -8.20 -13.21 59.75
N LEU A 80 -9.47 -13.61 59.59
CA LEU A 80 -10.32 -13.23 58.47
C LEU A 80 -10.60 -11.73 58.43
N GLU A 81 -10.88 -11.14 59.58
CA GLU A 81 -11.06 -9.70 59.75
C GLU A 81 -9.79 -8.94 59.36
N ASN A 82 -8.62 -9.41 59.84
CA ASN A 82 -7.32 -8.87 59.43
C ASN A 82 -7.07 -9.05 57.92
N TYR A 83 -7.43 -10.19 57.32
CA TYR A 83 -7.31 -10.39 55.87
C TYR A 83 -8.22 -9.44 55.09
N LEU A 84 -9.44 -9.18 55.57
CA LEU A 84 -10.39 -8.25 54.96
C LEU A 84 -9.88 -6.81 55.06
N ASP A 85 -9.32 -6.40 56.19
CA ASP A 85 -8.73 -5.07 56.37
C ASP A 85 -7.46 -4.90 55.52
N ILE A 86 -6.62 -5.93 55.46
CA ILE A 86 -5.48 -5.98 54.52
C ILE A 86 -5.97 -5.89 53.07
N SER A 87 -7.04 -6.60 52.69
CA SER A 87 -7.53 -6.56 51.31
C SER A 87 -8.18 -5.21 50.95
N LYS A 88 -8.76 -4.51 51.92
CA LYS A 88 -9.32 -3.16 51.73
C LYS A 88 -8.24 -2.09 51.59
N HIS A 89 -7.11 -2.25 52.27
CA HIS A 89 -6.08 -1.21 52.34
C HIS A 89 -4.82 -1.49 51.50
N ILE A 90 -4.58 -2.75 51.14
CA ILE A 90 -3.42 -3.17 50.36
C ILE A 90 -3.94 -3.78 49.05
N GLN A 91 -3.91 -2.98 48.00
CA GLN A 91 -4.16 -3.48 46.65
C GLN A 91 -3.07 -4.54 46.35
N PRO A 92 -3.42 -5.77 45.97
CA PRO A 92 -2.42 -6.82 45.84
C PRO A 92 -1.40 -6.47 44.76
N SER A 93 -0.11 -6.57 45.06
CA SER A 93 1.00 -6.23 44.13
C SER A 93 0.85 -6.91 42.76
N TYR A 94 0.31 -8.13 42.74
CA TYR A 94 0.06 -8.88 41.50
C TYR A 94 -0.96 -8.20 40.58
N VAL A 95 -1.92 -7.42 41.11
CA VAL A 95 -2.93 -6.72 40.32
C VAL A 95 -2.30 -5.57 39.55
N ASP A 96 -1.34 -4.85 40.15
CA ASP A 96 -0.60 -3.77 39.49
C ASP A 96 0.40 -4.31 38.46
N GLU A 97 1.04 -5.45 38.74
CA GLU A 97 1.83 -6.13 37.71
C GLU A 97 0.97 -6.65 36.55
N LEU A 98 -0.24 -7.14 36.86
CA LEU A 98 -1.17 -7.64 35.87
C LEU A 98 -1.74 -6.51 35.00
N SER A 99 -2.05 -5.35 35.59
CA SER A 99 -2.49 -4.16 34.85
C SER A 99 -1.39 -3.67 33.90
N LYS A 100 -0.14 -3.59 34.37
CA LYS A 100 1.03 -3.23 33.54
C LYS A 100 1.26 -4.23 32.40
N LYS A 101 1.12 -5.54 32.68
CA LYS A 101 1.21 -6.57 31.63
C LYS A 101 0.08 -6.45 30.62
N TYR A 102 -1.14 -6.18 31.10
CA TYR A 102 -2.31 -5.98 30.25
C TYR A 102 -2.14 -4.76 29.32
N GLU A 103 -1.67 -3.63 29.84
CA GLU A 103 -1.39 -2.44 29.04
C GLU A 103 -0.33 -2.71 27.96
N LYS A 104 0.78 -3.38 28.32
CA LYS A 104 1.80 -3.80 27.34
C LYS A 104 1.22 -4.68 26.26
N LEU A 105 0.36 -5.63 26.64
CA LEU A 105 -0.31 -6.52 25.68
C LEU A 105 -1.25 -5.74 24.76
N LEU A 106 -1.95 -4.75 25.28
CA LEU A 106 -2.87 -3.91 24.52
C LEU A 106 -2.13 -3.01 23.52
N VAL A 107 -1.00 -2.41 23.94
CA VAL A 107 -0.12 -1.64 23.03
C VAL A 107 0.44 -2.55 21.93
N SER A 108 0.89 -3.76 22.27
CA SER A 108 1.36 -4.75 21.30
C SER A 108 0.25 -5.16 20.32
N LYS A 109 -0.96 -5.44 20.81
CA LYS A 109 -2.12 -5.75 19.95
C LYS A 109 -2.40 -4.61 18.97
N LEU A 110 -2.36 -3.35 19.43
CA LEU A 110 -2.59 -2.18 18.58
C LEU A 110 -1.50 -2.02 17.51
N SER A 111 -0.22 -2.26 17.85
CA SER A 111 0.88 -2.20 16.88
C SER A 111 0.77 -3.30 15.84
N LEU A 112 0.46 -4.55 16.25
CA LEU A 112 0.20 -5.65 15.32
C LEU A 112 -1.00 -5.38 14.41
N THR A 113 -2.06 -4.79 14.94
CA THR A 113 -3.24 -4.46 14.13
C THR A 113 -2.88 -3.40 13.06
N LYS A 114 -2.04 -2.43 13.41
CA LYS A 114 -1.51 -1.45 12.45
C LYS A 114 -0.61 -2.09 11.40
N THR A 115 0.28 -3.02 11.77
CA THR A 115 1.13 -3.71 10.79
C THR A 115 0.31 -4.61 9.87
N ILE A 116 -0.69 -5.33 10.38
CA ILE A 116 -1.62 -6.12 9.56
C ILE A 116 -2.37 -5.23 8.57
N ARG A 117 -2.83 -4.05 9.01
CA ARG A 117 -3.47 -3.07 8.11
C ARG A 117 -2.50 -2.63 7.00
N ASN A 118 -1.27 -2.27 7.36
CA ASN A 118 -0.24 -1.88 6.39
C ASN A 118 0.07 -2.99 5.37
N ILE A 119 0.18 -4.24 5.82
CA ILE A 119 0.38 -5.38 4.93
C ILE A 119 -0.80 -5.50 3.94
N LYS A 120 -2.03 -5.38 4.44
CA LYS A 120 -3.24 -5.53 3.60
C LYS A 120 -3.45 -4.38 2.63
N GLU A 121 -3.25 -3.14 3.06
CA GLU A 121 -3.60 -1.95 2.28
C GLU A 121 -2.46 -1.47 1.38
N VAL A 122 -1.20 -1.76 1.72
CA VAL A 122 -0.03 -1.28 0.95
C VAL A 122 0.72 -2.45 0.32
N GLN A 123 1.15 -3.42 1.11
CA GLN A 123 2.08 -4.45 0.61
C GLN A 123 1.41 -5.45 -0.33
N ILE A 124 0.18 -5.90 -0.03
CA ILE A 124 -0.54 -6.83 -0.92
C ILE A 124 -0.83 -6.20 -2.28
N PRO A 125 -1.41 -4.97 -2.37
CA PRO A 125 -1.59 -4.30 -3.65
C PRO A 125 -0.28 -4.11 -4.42
N LEU A 126 0.80 -3.72 -3.74
CA LEU A 126 2.11 -3.58 -4.37
C LEU A 126 2.62 -4.90 -4.98
N ILE A 127 2.48 -6.01 -4.25
CA ILE A 127 2.87 -7.33 -4.76
C ILE A 127 2.01 -7.71 -5.98
N GLU A 128 0.72 -7.37 -5.96
CA GLU A 128 -0.19 -7.64 -7.08
C GLU A 128 0.17 -6.80 -8.31
N GLU A 129 0.53 -5.52 -8.13
CA GLU A 129 1.10 -4.68 -9.19
C GLU A 129 2.42 -5.25 -9.73
N MET A 130 3.32 -5.70 -8.86
CA MET A 130 4.57 -6.34 -9.27
C MET A 130 4.33 -7.64 -10.05
N LYS A 131 3.33 -8.45 -9.68
CA LYS A 131 2.95 -9.64 -10.43
C LYS A 131 2.40 -9.27 -11.81
N GLU A 132 1.54 -8.25 -11.91
CA GLU A 132 1.02 -7.81 -13.21
C GLU A 132 2.13 -7.21 -14.08
N LEU A 133 3.06 -6.43 -13.52
CA LEU A 133 4.26 -5.97 -14.22
C LEU A 133 5.11 -7.15 -14.71
N THR A 134 5.33 -8.16 -13.87
CA THR A 134 6.10 -9.37 -14.24
C THR A 134 5.38 -10.16 -15.34
N LYS A 135 4.05 -10.25 -15.29
CA LYS A 135 3.22 -10.92 -16.29
C LYS A 135 3.22 -10.17 -17.62
N VAL A 136 3.15 -8.84 -17.60
CA VAL A 136 3.31 -7.98 -18.78
C VAL A 136 4.71 -8.16 -19.37
N PHE A 137 5.74 -8.15 -18.53
CA PHE A 137 7.12 -8.36 -18.93
C PHE A 137 7.31 -9.75 -19.56
N GLN A 138 6.82 -10.81 -18.92
CA GLN A 138 6.90 -12.18 -19.43
C GLN A 138 6.11 -12.35 -20.73
N LYS A 139 4.93 -11.73 -20.84
CA LYS A 139 4.14 -11.69 -22.07
C LYS A 139 4.88 -10.98 -23.21
N ASN A 140 5.59 -9.90 -22.90
CA ASN A 140 6.41 -9.19 -23.88
C ASN A 140 7.65 -10.00 -24.27
N LEU A 141 8.34 -10.64 -23.32
CA LEU A 141 9.48 -11.53 -23.59
C LEU A 141 9.07 -12.74 -24.46
N SER A 142 7.92 -13.33 -24.16
CA SER A 142 7.38 -14.48 -24.91
C SER A 142 6.95 -14.09 -26.33
N ARG A 143 6.59 -12.82 -26.56
CA ARG A 143 6.30 -12.29 -27.91
C ARG A 143 7.56 -12.09 -28.73
N THR A 144 8.71 -11.84 -28.11
CA THR A 144 9.99 -11.64 -28.82
C THR A 144 10.56 -12.93 -29.39
N THR A 145 10.19 -14.11 -28.85
CA THR A 145 10.80 -15.41 -29.24
C THR A 145 9.99 -16.23 -30.25
N THR A 146 8.78 -15.80 -30.64
CA THR A 146 8.03 -16.45 -31.74
C THR A 146 7.58 -15.42 -32.78
N LYS A 147 8.50 -15.09 -33.69
CA LYS A 147 8.17 -14.56 -35.02
C LYS A 147 7.34 -15.60 -35.79
N ARG A 148 6.04 -15.66 -35.53
CA ARG A 148 5.06 -16.18 -36.49
C ARG A 148 4.06 -15.07 -36.74
N TYR A 149 4.18 -14.47 -37.91
CA TYR A 149 3.20 -13.55 -38.45
C TYR A 149 1.81 -14.21 -38.37
N PRO A 150 0.81 -13.61 -37.70
CA PRO A 150 -0.55 -14.12 -37.75
C PRO A 150 -1.06 -13.96 -39.18
N SER A 151 -1.64 -15.01 -39.75
CA SER A 151 -2.24 -14.93 -41.09
C SER A 151 -3.42 -13.97 -41.08
N LYS A 152 -3.73 -13.38 -42.24
CA LYS A 152 -4.82 -12.40 -42.46
C LYS A 152 -6.14 -12.82 -41.79
N ALA A 153 -6.48 -14.12 -41.85
CA ALA A 153 -7.71 -14.68 -41.26
C ALA A 153 -7.70 -14.71 -39.72
N ALA A 154 -6.54 -14.82 -39.08
CA ALA A 154 -6.43 -14.78 -37.62
C ALA A 154 -6.57 -13.36 -37.06
N VAL A 155 -6.16 -12.36 -37.85
CA VAL A 155 -6.32 -10.94 -37.51
C VAL A 155 -7.80 -10.54 -37.64
N GLU A 156 -8.47 -10.94 -38.72
CA GLU A 156 -9.92 -10.72 -38.94
C GLU A 156 -10.79 -11.34 -37.83
N ASN A 157 -10.51 -12.58 -37.44
CA ASN A 157 -11.28 -13.27 -36.40
C ASN A 157 -11.02 -12.77 -34.97
N ALA A 158 -9.83 -12.23 -34.69
CA ALA A 158 -9.53 -11.61 -33.40
C ALA A 158 -10.17 -10.22 -33.24
N LEU A 159 -10.44 -9.53 -34.35
CA LEU A 159 -11.06 -8.20 -34.39
C LEU A 159 -12.59 -8.26 -34.24
N ASN A 160 -13.24 -9.26 -34.85
CA ASN A 160 -14.70 -9.42 -34.74
C ASN A 160 -15.18 -9.84 -33.34
N ASN A 161 -14.29 -10.36 -32.50
CA ASN A 161 -14.61 -10.85 -31.14
C ASN A 161 -14.27 -9.85 -30.01
N ARG A 162 -13.74 -8.66 -30.31
CA ARG A 162 -13.51 -7.62 -29.29
C ARG A 162 -14.53 -6.49 -29.45
N SER A 163 -15.72 -6.72 -28.92
CA SER A 163 -16.74 -5.68 -28.83
C SER A 163 -16.41 -4.67 -27.74
N LYS A 164 -16.55 -3.39 -28.11
CA LYS A 164 -16.65 -2.17 -27.30
C LYS A 164 -15.30 -1.52 -26.95
N GLU A 165 -15.05 -0.38 -27.59
CA GLU A 165 -13.88 0.53 -27.47
C GLU A 165 -12.61 0.19 -28.27
N SER A 166 -12.72 -0.58 -29.36
CA SER A 166 -11.68 -0.59 -30.38
C SER A 166 -11.84 0.61 -31.31
N MET A 167 -10.83 1.48 -31.32
CA MET A 167 -10.60 2.55 -32.31
C MET A 167 -11.08 2.11 -33.70
N LYS A 168 -12.03 2.84 -34.30
CA LYS A 168 -12.59 2.51 -35.62
C LYS A 168 -11.45 2.50 -36.64
N VAL A 169 -11.24 1.36 -37.30
CA VAL A 169 -10.17 1.18 -38.31
C VAL A 169 -10.34 2.16 -39.48
N ASP A 170 -11.56 2.60 -39.75
CA ASP A 170 -11.86 3.64 -40.74
C ASP A 170 -11.09 4.96 -40.48
N ASN A 171 -10.76 5.26 -39.21
CA ASN A 171 -10.00 6.45 -38.84
C ASN A 171 -8.48 6.30 -39.06
N LEU A 172 -8.00 5.09 -39.37
CA LEU A 172 -6.58 4.81 -39.63
C LEU A 172 -6.26 4.74 -41.13
N ILE A 173 -7.29 4.83 -41.97
CA ILE A 173 -7.15 4.92 -43.43
C ILE A 173 -7.10 6.42 -43.75
N VAL A 174 -5.97 6.87 -44.29
CA VAL A 174 -5.75 8.27 -44.66
C VAL A 174 -5.54 8.34 -46.17
N SER A 175 -6.26 9.26 -46.83
CA SER A 175 -6.01 9.55 -48.24
C SER A 175 -4.85 10.53 -48.40
N ARG A 176 -4.11 10.43 -49.52
CA ARG A 176 -2.98 11.34 -49.79
C ARG A 176 -3.45 12.79 -49.84
N SER A 177 -4.62 13.03 -50.41
CA SER A 177 -5.22 14.36 -50.54
C SER A 177 -5.61 14.95 -49.18
N GLU A 178 -6.21 14.18 -48.27
CA GLU A 178 -6.49 14.65 -46.89
C GLU A 178 -5.22 14.98 -46.12
N LEU A 179 -4.15 14.19 -46.30
CA LEU A 179 -2.88 14.45 -45.61
C LEU A 179 -2.25 15.75 -46.12
N HIS A 180 -2.27 16.01 -47.43
CA HIS A 180 -1.82 17.30 -47.96
C HIS A 180 -2.70 18.46 -47.46
N GLN A 181 -4.03 18.30 -47.38
CA GLN A 181 -4.94 19.32 -46.86
C GLN A 181 -4.68 19.69 -45.40
N LEU A 182 -4.22 18.75 -44.56
CA LEU A 182 -3.84 19.05 -43.17
C LEU A 182 -2.62 19.97 -43.06
N PHE A 183 -1.75 19.96 -44.08
CA PHE A 183 -0.57 20.81 -44.16
C PHE A 183 -0.75 21.99 -45.13
N ASP A 184 -1.93 22.14 -45.74
CA ASP A 184 -2.25 23.31 -46.55
C ASP A 184 -2.23 24.57 -45.67
N GLY A 185 -1.38 25.52 -46.02
CA GLY A 185 -1.12 26.73 -45.24
C GLY A 185 0.03 26.64 -44.23
N PHE A 186 0.60 25.46 -43.99
CA PHE A 186 1.87 25.35 -43.24
C PHE A 186 3.02 25.98 -44.02
N ASP A 187 3.13 25.67 -45.31
CA ASP A 187 4.17 26.23 -46.18
C ASP A 187 4.04 27.78 -46.29
N GLU A 188 2.81 28.31 -46.25
CA GLU A 188 2.57 29.77 -46.25
C GLU A 188 2.93 30.40 -44.89
N LYS A 189 2.62 29.75 -43.76
CA LYS A 189 3.03 30.21 -42.42
C LYS A 189 4.54 30.17 -42.23
N VAL A 190 5.22 29.13 -42.73
CA VAL A 190 6.69 29.05 -42.75
C VAL A 190 7.26 30.17 -43.62
N ARG A 191 6.65 30.45 -44.78
CA ARG A 191 7.07 31.57 -45.63
C ARG A 191 6.89 32.94 -44.97
N GLN A 192 5.79 33.15 -44.25
CA GLN A 192 5.55 34.38 -43.48
C GLN A 192 6.53 34.55 -42.31
N LEU A 193 7.01 33.46 -41.70
CA LEU A 193 8.10 33.48 -40.71
C LEU A 193 9.47 33.76 -41.37
N GLU A 194 9.60 33.49 -42.67
CA GLU A 194 10.81 33.72 -43.46
C GLU A 194 10.87 35.11 -44.13
N GLU A 195 9.80 35.91 -44.12
CA GLU A 195 9.66 37.24 -44.77
C GLU A 195 10.59 38.36 -44.22
N GLY A 196 11.70 38.00 -43.59
CA GLY A 196 12.82 38.90 -43.28
C GLY A 196 14.13 38.57 -43.99
N LYS A 197 14.18 37.60 -44.92
CA LYS A 197 15.44 37.16 -45.55
C LYS A 197 15.27 36.91 -47.05
N GLU A 198 15.97 37.70 -47.85
CA GLU A 198 16.01 37.69 -49.31
C GLU A 198 16.80 36.51 -49.92
N ASP A 199 17.03 35.42 -49.17
CA ASP A 199 17.86 34.29 -49.62
C ASP A 199 17.37 32.96 -49.05
N THR A 200 16.44 32.29 -49.72
CA THR A 200 16.12 30.88 -49.42
C THR A 200 15.67 30.08 -50.65
N SER A 201 16.65 29.52 -51.38
CA SER A 201 16.46 28.34 -52.25
C SER A 201 16.16 27.03 -51.47
N ARG A 202 15.66 27.11 -50.23
CA ARG A 202 15.33 25.97 -49.37
C ARG A 202 14.09 26.24 -48.51
N SER A 203 13.02 26.69 -49.13
CA SER A 203 11.69 26.57 -48.51
C SER A 203 11.43 25.08 -48.26
N ILE A 204 11.22 24.71 -46.99
CA ILE A 204 10.91 23.34 -46.56
C ILE A 204 9.54 22.99 -47.14
N LYS A 205 9.50 22.27 -48.26
CA LYS A 205 8.24 21.83 -48.87
C LYS A 205 7.67 20.68 -48.06
N ALA A 206 6.66 20.92 -47.23
CA ALA A 206 6.00 19.88 -46.45
C ALA A 206 5.53 18.71 -47.36
N SER A 207 5.04 19.02 -48.56
CA SER A 207 4.60 18.03 -49.54
C SER A 207 5.68 17.02 -49.96
N TYR A 208 6.96 17.42 -49.98
CA TYR A 208 8.07 16.52 -50.34
C TYR A 208 8.32 15.49 -49.23
N TYR A 209 8.30 15.92 -47.97
CA TYR A 209 8.52 15.04 -46.81
C TYR A 209 7.33 14.10 -46.60
N ILE A 210 6.12 14.59 -46.82
CA ILE A 210 4.90 13.76 -46.81
C ILE A 210 5.03 12.62 -47.81
N ASN A 211 5.37 12.94 -49.07
CA ASN A 211 5.50 11.92 -50.11
C ASN A 211 6.64 10.94 -49.80
N LYS A 212 7.77 11.42 -49.26
CA LYS A 212 8.87 10.56 -48.84
C LYS A 212 8.48 9.59 -47.72
N GLU A 213 7.69 10.03 -46.75
CA GLU A 213 7.22 9.16 -45.65
C GLU A 213 6.11 8.18 -46.09
N LEU A 214 5.30 8.56 -47.09
CA LEU A 214 4.32 7.64 -47.70
C LEU A 214 5.01 6.57 -48.56
N GLU A 215 6.09 6.94 -49.26
CA GLU A 215 6.88 6.03 -50.10
C GLU A 215 7.84 5.13 -49.29
N SER A 216 8.29 5.58 -48.10
CA SER A 216 9.23 4.79 -47.27
C SER A 216 8.62 3.48 -46.76
N GLY A 217 7.29 3.36 -46.70
CA GLY A 217 6.57 2.14 -46.32
C GLY A 217 6.78 1.69 -44.87
N GLU A 218 7.51 2.47 -44.07
CA GLU A 218 7.83 2.11 -42.68
C GLU A 218 6.63 2.32 -41.76
N LYS A 219 5.89 3.41 -41.92
CA LYS A 219 4.76 3.78 -41.05
C LYS A 219 3.39 3.68 -41.73
N PHE A 220 3.38 3.69 -43.06
CA PHE A 220 2.18 3.63 -43.89
C PHE A 220 2.24 2.41 -44.80
N LEU A 221 1.14 1.66 -44.87
CA LEU A 221 0.97 0.58 -45.84
C LEU A 221 0.07 1.09 -46.96
N ALA A 222 0.57 1.08 -48.20
CA ALA A 222 -0.27 1.36 -49.37
C ALA A 222 -1.37 0.29 -49.48
N LEU A 223 -2.63 0.72 -49.39
CA LEU A 223 -3.80 -0.13 -49.65
C LEU A 223 -4.28 0.01 -51.09
N ASP A 224 -4.14 1.22 -51.65
CA ASP A 224 -4.53 1.62 -53.01
C ASP A 224 -3.66 2.81 -53.47
N ASP A 225 -3.73 3.23 -54.74
CA ASP A 225 -2.89 4.31 -55.32
C ASP A 225 -2.99 5.65 -54.56
N ASP A 226 -4.10 5.88 -53.83
CA ASP A 226 -4.37 7.10 -53.07
C ASP A 226 -4.73 6.87 -51.59
N LYS A 227 -4.70 5.61 -51.11
CA LYS A 227 -5.13 5.26 -49.74
C LYS A 227 -4.05 4.50 -48.99
N TYR A 228 -3.75 4.98 -47.79
CA TYR A 228 -2.71 4.44 -46.94
C TYR A 228 -3.27 4.06 -45.57
N LEU A 229 -2.91 2.87 -45.08
CA LEU A 229 -3.21 2.44 -43.73
C LEU A 229 -2.05 2.82 -42.80
N PHE A 230 -2.36 3.58 -41.76
CA PHE A 230 -1.37 3.93 -40.74
C PHE A 230 -1.11 2.74 -39.81
N GLN A 231 0.14 2.25 -39.80
CA GLN A 231 0.57 1.10 -39.01
C GLN A 231 1.00 1.51 -37.60
N VAL A 232 0.03 1.64 -36.69
CA VAL A 232 0.25 1.97 -35.26
C VAL A 232 1.25 1.03 -34.58
N SER A 233 1.35 -0.22 -35.03
CA SER A 233 2.26 -1.24 -34.46
C SER A 233 3.75 -0.98 -34.70
N LYS A 234 4.11 -0.12 -35.66
CA LYS A 234 5.50 0.21 -36.00
C LYS A 234 5.96 1.55 -35.41
N ILE A 235 5.10 2.23 -34.66
CA ILE A 235 5.50 3.40 -33.90
C ILE A 235 6.40 2.90 -32.76
N ASN A 236 7.68 3.26 -32.82
CA ASN A 236 8.55 3.14 -31.65
C ASN A 236 8.03 4.12 -30.59
N TYR A 237 7.27 3.60 -29.62
CA TYR A 237 6.99 4.30 -28.36
C TYR A 237 8.28 4.40 -27.54
N GLN A 238 9.27 5.16 -28.03
CA GLN A 238 10.45 5.50 -27.22
C GLN A 238 10.15 6.64 -26.24
N ASP A 239 9.06 7.38 -26.42
CA ASP A 239 8.61 8.40 -25.47
C ASP A 239 7.39 7.92 -24.66
N SER A 240 7.68 7.18 -23.59
CA SER A 240 6.69 6.73 -22.60
C SER A 240 5.96 7.87 -21.88
N TYR A 241 6.40 9.13 -22.02
CA TYR A 241 5.78 10.31 -21.43
C TYR A 241 4.48 10.76 -22.14
N LEU A 242 4.20 10.27 -23.35
CA LEU A 242 3.10 10.75 -24.18
C LEU A 242 1.98 9.73 -24.41
N ALA A 243 2.10 8.50 -23.88
CA ALA A 243 1.13 7.42 -24.13
C ALA A 243 -0.31 7.73 -23.67
N ASN A 244 -0.49 8.72 -22.78
CA ASN A 244 -1.80 9.18 -22.27
C ASN A 244 -2.09 10.66 -22.60
N ALA A 245 -1.32 11.29 -23.49
CA ALA A 245 -1.52 12.69 -23.85
C ALA A 245 -2.76 12.82 -24.75
N SER A 246 -3.74 13.63 -24.33
CA SER A 246 -4.86 14.01 -25.18
C SER A 246 -4.39 14.89 -26.34
N VAL A 247 -5.17 14.98 -27.42
CA VAL A 247 -4.88 15.86 -28.58
C VAL A 247 -4.57 17.29 -28.13
N ALA A 248 -5.30 17.80 -27.13
CA ALA A 248 -5.07 19.13 -26.56
C ALA A 248 -3.66 19.32 -25.96
N LYS A 249 -3.06 18.26 -25.41
CA LYS A 249 -1.70 18.32 -24.87
C LYS A 249 -0.63 18.28 -25.98
N TYR A 250 -0.94 17.67 -27.12
CA TYR A 250 -0.10 17.77 -28.32
C TYR A 250 -0.15 19.18 -28.92
N ASP A 251 -1.32 19.81 -28.94
CA ASP A 251 -1.45 21.20 -29.40
C ASP A 251 -0.64 22.15 -28.49
N GLU A 252 -0.73 21.98 -27.16
CA GLU A 252 0.07 22.77 -26.20
C GLU A 252 1.59 22.56 -26.39
N LEU A 253 2.03 21.32 -26.61
CA LEU A 253 3.43 21.01 -26.89
C LEU A 253 3.91 21.60 -28.23
N ASN A 254 3.06 21.55 -29.26
CA ASN A 254 3.35 22.16 -30.54
C ASN A 254 3.48 23.67 -30.40
N ASP A 255 2.59 24.33 -29.64
CA ASP A 255 2.67 25.77 -29.38
C ASP A 255 3.94 26.14 -28.60
N GLN A 256 4.33 25.32 -27.61
CA GLN A 256 5.60 25.49 -26.89
C GLN A 256 6.81 25.37 -27.82
N LEU A 257 6.85 24.34 -28.67
CA LEU A 257 7.92 24.16 -29.65
C LEU A 257 7.99 25.31 -30.66
N VAL A 258 6.84 25.82 -31.11
CA VAL A 258 6.79 26.99 -31.99
C VAL A 258 7.37 28.23 -31.30
N HIS A 259 7.08 28.44 -30.01
CA HIS A 259 7.70 29.53 -29.23
C HIS A 259 9.21 29.33 -29.06
N GLU A 260 9.67 28.12 -28.74
CA GLU A 260 11.11 27.83 -28.62
C GLU A 260 11.86 28.07 -29.94
N ILE A 261 11.26 27.68 -31.08
CA ILE A 261 11.82 27.96 -32.40
C ILE A 261 11.87 29.45 -32.68
N ALA A 262 10.82 30.20 -32.34
CA ALA A 262 10.80 31.67 -32.50
C ALA A 262 11.89 32.34 -31.65
N ASP A 263 12.07 31.91 -30.40
CA ASP A 263 13.12 32.38 -29.52
C ASP A 263 14.52 32.04 -30.06
N LEU A 264 14.72 30.83 -30.57
CA LEU A 264 15.97 30.42 -31.22
C LEU A 264 16.28 31.28 -32.46
N ILE A 265 15.28 31.64 -33.26
CA ILE A 265 15.44 32.54 -34.39
C ILE A 265 15.81 33.96 -33.90
N ALA A 266 15.15 34.45 -32.85
CA ALA A 266 15.47 35.75 -32.25
C ALA A 266 16.92 35.77 -31.69
N HIS A 267 17.33 34.71 -31.00
CA HIS A 267 18.71 34.53 -30.53
C HIS A 267 19.70 34.45 -31.68
N SER A 268 19.39 33.72 -32.76
CA SER A 268 20.22 33.62 -33.95
C SER A 268 20.42 34.97 -34.64
N THR A 269 19.37 35.78 -34.75
CA THR A 269 19.47 37.13 -35.34
C THR A 269 20.26 38.09 -34.43
N SER A 270 20.08 38.00 -33.12
CA SER A 270 20.86 38.77 -32.14
C SER A 270 22.34 38.40 -32.18
N ALA A 271 22.64 37.10 -32.21
CA ALA A 271 24.00 36.59 -32.38
C ALA A 271 24.60 37.09 -33.70
N LYS A 272 23.89 36.96 -34.83
CA LYS A 272 24.37 37.47 -36.13
C LYS A 272 24.66 38.98 -36.09
N ARG A 273 23.81 39.79 -35.45
CA ARG A 273 24.08 41.23 -35.25
C ARG A 273 25.32 41.48 -34.41
N SER A 274 25.53 40.70 -33.35
CA SER A 274 26.75 40.78 -32.55
C SER A 274 27.99 40.41 -33.35
N TRP A 275 27.90 39.38 -34.18
CA TRP A 275 28.99 38.96 -35.07
C TRP A 275 29.30 40.02 -36.13
N ILE A 276 28.29 40.63 -36.74
CA ILE A 276 28.48 41.74 -37.69
C ILE A 276 29.11 42.95 -37.00
N LYS A 277 28.66 43.32 -35.79
CA LYS A 277 29.28 44.40 -35.02
C LYS A 277 30.74 44.10 -34.66
N ASN A 278 31.03 42.85 -34.30
CA ASN A 278 32.39 42.43 -33.98
C ASN A 278 33.29 42.39 -35.23
N ALA A 279 32.75 41.94 -36.37
CA ALA A 279 33.44 42.00 -37.66
C ALA A 279 33.75 43.45 -38.05
N ALA A 280 32.77 44.37 -37.95
CA ALA A 280 32.98 45.79 -38.22
C ALA A 280 34.02 46.43 -37.28
N LYS A 281 34.06 46.02 -36.00
CA LYS A 281 35.11 46.44 -35.08
C LYS A 281 36.48 45.90 -35.47
N ILE A 282 36.57 44.62 -35.87
CA ILE A 282 37.81 44.01 -36.35
C ILE A 282 38.29 44.72 -37.61
N ASP A 283 37.40 45.06 -38.54
CA ASP A 283 37.76 45.79 -39.75
C ASP A 283 38.23 47.23 -39.44
N ALA A 284 37.61 47.89 -38.46
CA ALA A 284 38.10 49.19 -37.96
C ALA A 284 39.48 49.07 -37.27
N PHE A 285 39.73 48.00 -36.51
CA PHE A 285 41.06 47.74 -35.94
C PHE A 285 42.09 47.44 -37.02
N LYS A 286 41.73 46.71 -38.08
CA LYS A 286 42.62 46.48 -39.23
C LYS A 286 42.96 47.79 -39.94
N ALA A 287 41.98 48.67 -40.15
CA ALA A 287 42.21 49.97 -40.77
C ALA A 287 43.19 50.85 -39.96
N ILE A 288 43.06 50.88 -38.62
CA ILE A 288 44.01 51.59 -37.74
C ILE A 288 45.41 50.97 -37.81
N LEU A 289 45.49 49.64 -37.85
CA LEU A 289 46.77 48.93 -37.98
C LEU A 289 47.44 49.18 -39.33
N GLU A 290 46.67 49.26 -40.42
CA GLU A 290 47.19 49.64 -41.74
C GLU A 290 47.66 51.10 -41.77
N GLU A 291 46.94 52.02 -41.11
CA GLU A 291 47.32 53.44 -41.00
C GLU A 291 48.59 53.65 -40.15
N ASP A 292 48.75 52.89 -39.05
CA ASP A 292 49.97 52.89 -38.23
C ASP A 292 51.19 52.28 -38.97
N ILE A 293 50.95 51.33 -39.88
CA ILE A 293 52.01 50.76 -40.74
C ILE A 293 52.41 51.78 -41.83
N GLU A 294 51.47 52.50 -42.43
CA GLU A 294 51.78 53.56 -43.40
C GLU A 294 52.52 54.76 -42.76
N MET A 295 52.22 55.11 -41.50
CA MET A 295 52.97 56.14 -40.76
C MET A 295 54.35 55.70 -40.27
N ALA A 296 54.63 54.39 -40.23
CA ALA A 296 55.95 53.86 -39.90
C ALA A 296 56.89 53.77 -41.13
N ASP A 297 56.32 53.80 -42.34
CA ASP A 297 57.05 53.72 -43.62
C ASP A 297 57.30 55.09 -44.30
N THR A 298 56.86 56.20 -43.69
CA THR A 298 57.22 57.60 -44.06
C THR A 298 58.27 58.20 -43.15
#